data_AF-M7SJ96-F1
#
_entry.id   AF-M7SJ96-F1
#
_cell.length_a   1.000
_cell.length_b   1.000
_cell.length_c   1.000
_cell.angle_alpha   90.00
_cell.angle_beta   90.00
_cell.angle_gamma   90.00
#
_symmetry.space_group_name_H-M   'P 1'
#
loop_
_entity.id
_entity.type
_entity.pdbx_description
1 polymer ?
#
loop_
_entity_poly.entity_id
_entity_poly.type
_entity_poly.pdbx_seq_one_letter_code
_entity_poly.pdbx_strand_id
1 'polypeptide(L)'
;MESDQWSAKDFAEKDTTLLERILECSTRDAAAWSEGSKIWEPYPDEEENAASGRPRAESNGATKEKTRSAVIDGESFILPNSAILCLEGMSHFLHLITSIPSMASDISTSLIAYLQLFNSRCTQLILGAGATRSAGLKNITTRHLALAAQALSFIATLIPHVREFVRRHAATGPNVHNAAVANLMGEFDKVRRLFQEHQNNIYDKFVEIMTGRAVAHVKTMKALDWDTPTEAAVNLYMEALVKETVTLHRVLSKHLPDGAVQMIMVQVFEGFKSQLGQALDGLQPEGKVGIQRMEQDINFLISRLNKIEGFGDTGEKLLAIVKTKKVEDPPPDQVEAEDEKNGDASGDVTKADETKSSNEEPKEVVAESK
;
A
#
# COMPACT_ATOMS: atom_id res chain seq x y z
N MET A 1 9.19 10.22 17.46
CA MET A 1 8.14 9.81 16.50
C MET A 1 7.91 10.87 15.44
N GLU A 2 7.73 12.15 15.80
CA GLU A 2 7.47 13.23 14.83
C GLU A 2 8.60 13.48 13.81
N SER A 3 9.84 13.13 14.16
CA SER A 3 11.03 13.18 13.30
C SER A 3 11.28 11.91 12.49
N ASP A 4 10.45 10.86 12.65
CA ASP A 4 10.64 9.60 11.94
C ASP A 4 10.22 9.73 10.48
N GLN A 5 11.08 9.27 9.58
CA GLN A 5 10.84 9.24 8.14
C GLN A 5 10.05 8.01 7.70
N TRP A 6 9.71 7.10 8.62
CA TRP A 6 8.96 5.87 8.35
C TRP A 6 9.64 5.02 7.27
N SER A 7 10.97 4.92 7.38
CA SER A 7 11.81 4.04 6.58
C SER A 7 12.09 2.76 7.37
N ALA A 8 12.32 1.66 6.64
CA ALA A 8 12.77 0.41 7.25
C ALA A 8 14.11 0.65 7.96
N LYS A 9 14.16 0.36 9.26
CA LYS A 9 15.37 0.46 10.08
C LYS A 9 15.90 -0.93 10.40
N ASP A 10 17.22 -1.05 10.45
CA ASP A 10 17.88 -2.28 10.84
C ASP A 10 17.55 -2.62 12.29
N PHE A 11 17.08 -3.85 12.53
CA PHE A 11 16.82 -4.35 13.86
C PHE A 11 18.14 -4.88 14.44
N ALA A 12 18.76 -4.08 15.31
CA ALA A 12 20.09 -4.38 15.83
C ALA A 12 20.04 -5.54 16.83
N GLU A 13 21.19 -6.17 17.10
CA GLU A 13 21.30 -7.28 18.06
C GLU A 13 20.83 -6.90 19.48
N LYS A 14 21.05 -5.65 19.89
CA LYS A 14 20.49 -5.10 21.12
C LYS A 14 18.96 -5.10 21.13
N ASP A 15 18.33 -4.82 19.99
CA ASP A 15 16.88 -4.73 19.86
C ASP A 15 16.27 -6.14 19.83
N THR A 16 16.97 -7.11 19.22
CA THR A 16 16.66 -8.55 19.31
C THR A 16 16.69 -9.05 20.74
N THR A 17 17.75 -8.70 21.49
CA THR A 17 17.86 -9.08 22.90
C THR A 17 16.72 -8.49 23.73
N LEU A 18 16.33 -7.23 23.47
CA LEU A 18 15.18 -6.61 24.14
C LEU A 18 13.86 -7.28 23.78
N LEU A 19 13.66 -7.60 22.50
CA LEU A 19 12.47 -8.31 22.03
C LEU A 19 12.33 -9.67 22.70
N GLU A 20 13.39 -10.48 22.71
CA GLU A 20 13.39 -11.80 23.35
C GLU A 20 13.05 -11.70 24.84
N ARG A 21 13.64 -10.74 25.55
CA ARG A 21 13.31 -10.48 26.97
C ARG A 21 11.83 -10.17 27.16
N ILE A 22 11.22 -9.37 26.28
CA ILE A 22 9.79 -9.04 26.35
C ILE A 22 8.93 -10.26 25.98
N LEU A 23 9.32 -11.09 25.02
CA LEU A 23 8.56 -12.29 24.68
C LEU A 23 8.56 -13.31 25.83
N GLU A 24 9.70 -13.46 26.52
CA GLU A 24 9.86 -14.38 27.65
C GLU A 24 9.26 -13.85 28.97
N CYS A 25 9.00 -12.54 29.06
CA CYS A 25 8.55 -11.88 30.28
C CYS A 25 7.21 -12.39 30.80
N SER A 26 6.41 -13.08 29.99
CA SER A 26 5.18 -13.72 30.46
C SER A 26 5.45 -14.78 31.53
N THR A 27 6.61 -15.45 31.50
CA THR A 27 6.92 -16.60 32.37
C THR A 27 8.03 -16.36 33.38
N ARG A 28 9.02 -15.53 33.03
CA ARG A 28 10.18 -15.23 33.88
C ARG A 28 10.64 -13.80 33.70
N ASP A 29 11.20 -13.23 34.75
CA ASP A 29 11.76 -11.88 34.67
C ASP A 29 13.19 -11.98 34.12
N ALA A 30 13.55 -11.07 33.23
CA ALA A 30 14.91 -11.04 32.71
C ALA A 30 15.87 -10.69 33.86
N ALA A 31 16.97 -11.45 34.01
CA ALA A 31 17.97 -11.23 35.05
C ALA A 31 18.49 -9.77 35.04
N ALA A 32 18.68 -9.21 33.84
CA ALA A 32 19.06 -7.82 33.60
C ALA A 32 18.13 -6.77 34.23
N TRP A 33 16.85 -7.09 34.47
CA TRP A 33 15.91 -6.18 35.14
C TRP A 33 15.94 -6.28 36.67
N SER A 34 16.66 -7.26 37.21
CA SER A 34 16.84 -7.48 38.64
C SER A 34 18.23 -7.10 39.13
N GLU A 35 19.24 -7.09 38.26
CA GLU A 35 20.64 -6.75 38.58
C GLU A 35 20.78 -5.34 39.18
N GLY A 36 20.13 -4.32 38.59
CA GLY A 36 20.17 -2.95 39.12
C GLY A 36 19.43 -2.74 40.45
N SER A 37 18.56 -3.68 40.84
CA SER A 37 17.83 -3.63 42.11
C SER A 37 18.61 -4.24 43.28
N LYS A 38 19.73 -4.92 43.01
CA LYS A 38 20.60 -5.51 44.02
C LYS A 38 21.63 -4.48 44.49
N ILE A 39 21.17 -3.47 45.21
CA ILE A 39 22.00 -2.39 45.77
C ILE A 39 23.13 -2.95 46.68
N TRP A 40 23.01 -4.19 47.14
CA TRP A 40 23.98 -4.91 47.97
C TRP A 40 25.05 -5.70 47.19
N GLU A 41 24.94 -5.84 45.87
CA GLU A 41 26.03 -6.39 45.05
C GLU A 41 27.01 -5.24 44.71
N PRO A 42 28.33 -5.44 44.89
CA PRO A 42 29.32 -4.45 44.46
C PRO A 42 29.12 -4.18 42.97
N TYR A 43 28.97 -2.91 42.60
CA TYR A 43 28.93 -2.49 41.21
C TYR A 43 30.22 -2.99 40.54
N PRO A 44 30.15 -3.86 39.51
CA PRO A 44 31.34 -4.12 38.71
C PRO A 44 31.71 -2.79 38.04
N ASP A 45 32.99 -2.41 38.14
CA ASP A 45 33.55 -1.26 37.43
C ASP A 45 33.48 -1.50 35.92
N GLU A 46 32.30 -1.38 35.32
CA GLU A 46 32.14 -1.32 33.88
C GLU A 46 32.21 0.15 33.46
N GLU A 47 33.31 0.46 32.77
CA GLU A 47 33.63 1.76 32.21
C GLU A 47 32.40 2.40 31.53
N GLU A 48 32.03 3.58 32.04
CA GLU A 48 31.11 4.52 31.40
C GLU A 48 31.52 4.76 29.94
N ASN A 49 30.85 4.09 29.01
CA ASN A 49 30.63 4.63 27.67
C ASN A 49 29.19 5.18 27.57
N ALA A 50 28.85 6.05 28.52
CA ALA A 50 27.70 6.94 28.42
C ALA A 50 28.03 8.10 27.45
N ALA A 51 28.07 7.80 26.16
CA ALA A 51 28.01 8.83 25.13
C ALA A 51 26.56 9.31 24.99
N SER A 52 26.28 10.37 25.72
CA SER A 52 25.17 11.29 25.55
C SER A 52 24.89 11.63 24.06
N GLY A 53 23.60 11.82 23.77
CA GLY A 53 23.04 11.85 22.42
C GLY A 53 23.75 12.74 21.40
N ARG A 54 24.21 12.11 20.32
CA ARG A 54 24.26 12.66 18.96
C ARG A 54 23.78 11.58 17.98
N PRO A 55 23.08 11.93 16.89
CA PRO A 55 22.79 10.95 15.85
C PRO A 55 24.13 10.48 15.25
N ARG A 56 24.45 9.20 15.44
CA ARG A 56 25.65 8.58 14.86
C ARG A 56 25.48 8.56 13.34
N ALA A 57 26.42 9.19 12.64
CA ALA A 57 26.47 9.20 11.18
C ALA A 57 26.66 7.77 10.63
N GLU A 58 25.92 7.47 9.57
CA GLU A 58 25.87 6.20 8.87
C GLU A 58 27.22 5.88 8.21
N SER A 59 27.66 4.62 8.34
CA SER A 59 28.73 4.09 7.50
C SER A 59 28.16 3.73 6.13
N ASN A 60 28.49 4.53 5.12
CA ASN A 60 28.31 4.20 3.70
C ASN A 60 29.22 3.01 3.33
N GLY A 61 28.69 1.80 3.48
CA GLY A 61 29.23 0.58 2.89
C GLY A 61 28.27 0.09 1.80
N ALA A 62 28.68 0.22 0.54
CA ALA A 62 27.94 -0.24 -0.63
C ALA A 62 27.92 -1.78 -0.69
N THR A 63 27.04 -2.39 0.09
CA THR A 63 26.58 -3.76 -0.13
C THR A 63 25.10 -3.79 0.20
N LYS A 64 24.30 -4.43 -0.65
CA LYS A 64 22.84 -4.53 -0.53
C LYS A 64 22.48 -5.47 0.63
N GLU A 65 22.89 -5.14 1.86
CA GLU A 65 22.55 -5.90 3.05
C GLU A 65 21.04 -5.79 3.28
N LYS A 66 20.37 -6.93 3.30
CA LYS A 66 18.97 -7.01 3.71
C LYS A 66 18.88 -6.44 5.13
N THR A 67 18.10 -5.38 5.31
CA THR A 67 17.74 -4.84 6.62
C THR A 67 17.26 -6.00 7.51
N ARG A 68 17.93 -6.21 8.65
CA ARG A 68 17.54 -7.24 9.62
C ARG A 68 16.15 -6.91 10.13
N SER A 69 15.31 -7.92 10.14
CA SER A 69 13.92 -7.82 10.57
C SER A 69 13.77 -8.40 11.96
N ALA A 70 12.83 -7.87 12.74
CA ALA A 70 12.44 -8.51 13.98
C ALA A 70 11.68 -9.82 13.65
N VAL A 71 11.82 -10.86 14.47
CA VAL A 71 11.12 -12.13 14.25
C VAL A 71 10.32 -12.48 15.50
N ILE A 72 9.02 -12.73 15.35
CA ILE A 72 8.14 -13.22 16.41
C ILE A 72 7.43 -14.45 15.87
N ASP A 73 7.54 -15.59 16.57
CA ASP A 73 6.88 -16.85 16.21
C ASP A 73 7.09 -17.30 14.74
N GLY A 74 8.26 -16.99 14.17
CA GLY A 74 8.63 -17.30 12.78
C GLY A 74 8.18 -16.27 11.74
N GLU A 75 7.41 -15.26 12.14
CA GLU A 75 7.00 -14.15 11.28
C GLU A 75 8.02 -13.00 11.35
N SER A 76 8.39 -12.45 10.18
CA SER A 76 9.40 -11.40 10.04
C SER A 76 8.77 -10.02 9.90
N PHE A 77 9.15 -9.09 10.76
CA PHE A 77 8.65 -7.72 10.85
C PHE A 77 9.72 -6.71 10.39
N ILE A 78 9.39 -5.93 9.36
CA ILE A 78 10.21 -4.79 8.92
C ILE A 78 9.68 -3.53 9.60
N LEU A 79 10.49 -2.92 10.46
CA LEU A 79 10.02 -1.89 11.39
C LEU A 79 10.61 -0.50 11.09
N PRO A 80 9.83 0.57 11.31
CA PRO A 80 10.36 1.93 11.39
C PRO A 80 11.02 2.21 12.74
N ASN A 81 11.84 3.25 12.81
CA ASN A 81 12.55 3.63 14.04
C ASN A 81 11.61 3.86 15.22
N SER A 82 10.43 4.43 14.99
CA SER A 82 9.45 4.70 16.06
C SER A 82 8.95 3.42 16.72
N ALA A 83 8.85 2.31 16.00
CA ALA A 83 8.45 1.04 16.59
C ALA A 83 9.56 0.48 17.51
N ILE A 84 10.82 0.62 17.11
CA ILE A 84 11.98 0.22 17.93
C ILE A 84 12.04 1.08 19.21
N LEU A 85 11.85 2.40 19.09
CA LEU A 85 11.77 3.28 20.26
C LEU A 85 10.58 2.94 21.17
N CYS A 86 9.47 2.47 20.59
CA CYS A 86 8.33 1.99 21.37
C CYS A 86 8.68 0.74 22.17
N LEU A 87 9.38 -0.21 21.54
CA LEU A 87 9.90 -1.42 22.20
C LEU A 87 10.86 -1.07 23.36
N GLU A 88 11.81 -0.16 23.13
CA GLU A 88 12.72 0.33 24.17
C GLU A 88 11.95 0.97 25.33
N GLY A 89 10.98 1.84 25.03
CA GLY A 89 10.10 2.45 26.02
C GLY A 89 9.31 1.43 26.83
N MET A 90 8.73 0.42 26.18
CA MET A 90 8.05 -0.69 26.86
C MET A 90 9.00 -1.40 27.82
N SER A 91 10.23 -1.74 27.39
CA SER A 91 11.22 -2.40 28.24
C SER A 91 11.56 -1.58 29.49
N HIS A 92 11.62 -0.24 29.40
CA HIS A 92 11.86 0.60 30.58
C HIS A 92 10.72 0.50 31.59
N PHE A 93 9.47 0.47 31.14
CA PHE A 93 8.33 0.26 32.05
C PHE A 93 8.38 -1.11 32.73
N LEU A 94 8.74 -2.17 31.99
CA LEU A 94 8.86 -3.51 32.59
C LEU A 94 9.96 -3.55 33.65
N HIS A 95 11.10 -2.93 33.38
CA HIS A 95 12.20 -2.81 34.34
C HIS A 95 11.78 -2.02 35.60
N LEU A 96 10.98 -0.96 35.46
CA LEU A 96 10.46 -0.22 36.62
C LEU A 96 9.49 -1.07 37.45
N ILE A 97 8.68 -1.91 36.80
CA ILE A 97 7.74 -2.82 37.49
C ILE A 97 8.49 -3.89 38.29
N THR A 98 9.56 -4.47 37.75
CA THR A 98 10.39 -5.42 38.51
C THR A 98 11.12 -4.74 39.66
N SER A 99 11.62 -3.52 39.46
CA SER A 99 12.42 -2.80 40.46
C SER A 99 11.58 -2.22 41.60
N ILE A 100 10.33 -1.82 41.33
CA ILE A 100 9.43 -1.23 42.32
C ILE A 100 8.06 -1.95 42.29
N PRO A 101 7.97 -3.20 42.78
CA PRO A 101 6.73 -3.99 42.69
C PRO A 101 5.53 -3.33 43.37
N SER A 102 5.75 -2.50 44.40
CA SER A 102 4.67 -1.75 45.09
C SER A 102 3.97 -0.73 44.19
N MET A 103 4.62 -0.27 43.11
CA MET A 103 4.06 0.67 42.13
C MET A 103 3.64 -0.02 40.82
N ALA A 104 3.66 -1.36 40.75
CA ALA A 104 3.43 -2.11 39.53
C ALA A 104 2.14 -1.69 38.80
N SER A 105 1.03 -1.49 39.53
CA SER A 105 -0.26 -1.07 38.96
C SER A 105 -0.23 0.35 38.36
N ASP A 106 0.42 1.30 39.03
CA ASP A 106 0.52 2.70 38.59
C ASP A 106 1.43 2.83 37.37
N ILE A 107 2.56 2.12 37.40
CA ILE A 107 3.51 2.04 36.28
C ILE A 107 2.84 1.37 35.07
N SER A 108 2.05 0.32 35.29
CA SER A 108 1.29 -0.35 34.23
C SER A 108 0.23 0.54 33.59
N THR A 109 -0.45 1.36 34.40
CA THR A 109 -1.40 2.37 33.89
C THR A 109 -0.68 3.41 33.01
N SER A 110 0.53 3.81 33.41
CA SER A 110 1.38 4.70 32.62
C SER A 110 1.86 4.06 31.32
N LEU A 111 2.17 2.76 31.33
CA LEU A 111 2.52 1.98 30.13
C LEU A 111 1.34 1.90 29.15
N ILE A 112 0.12 1.69 29.65
CA ILE A 112 -1.10 1.74 28.82
C ILE A 112 -1.25 3.11 28.16
N ALA A 113 -1.09 4.20 28.92
CA ALA A 113 -1.15 5.56 28.39
C ALA A 113 -0.06 5.83 27.34
N TYR A 114 1.16 5.30 27.55
CA TYR A 114 2.26 5.36 26.58
C TYR A 114 1.90 4.66 25.26
N LEU A 115 1.33 3.46 25.31
CA LEU A 115 0.88 2.71 24.13
C LEU A 115 -0.26 3.43 23.40
N GLN A 116 -1.22 3.99 24.14
CA GLN A 116 -2.31 4.80 23.56
C GLN A 116 -1.76 6.06 22.86
N LEU A 117 -0.78 6.72 23.48
CA LEU A 117 -0.12 7.88 22.89
C LEU A 117 0.60 7.50 21.58
N PHE A 118 1.34 6.39 21.57
CA PHE A 118 1.97 5.87 20.37
C PHE A 118 0.95 5.64 19.25
N ASN A 119 -0.16 4.95 19.55
CA ASN A 119 -1.20 4.67 18.56
C ASN A 119 -1.82 5.97 18.01
N SER A 120 -2.20 6.90 18.89
CA SER A 120 -2.75 8.21 18.52
C SER A 120 -1.81 9.00 17.62
N ARG A 121 -0.51 9.04 17.95
CA ARG A 121 0.50 9.71 17.14
C ARG A 121 0.73 9.01 15.81
N CYS A 122 0.69 7.69 15.76
CA CYS A 122 0.74 6.95 14.50
C CYS A 122 -0.41 7.36 13.58
N THR A 123 -1.65 7.43 14.11
CA THR A 123 -2.82 7.84 13.33
C THR A 123 -2.66 9.26 12.79
N GLN A 124 -2.25 10.20 13.64
CA GLN A 124 -2.05 11.61 13.25
C GLN A 124 -0.96 11.76 12.18
N LEU A 125 0.16 11.05 12.32
CA LEU A 125 1.31 11.18 11.42
C LEU A 125 1.08 10.49 10.07
N ILE A 126 0.41 9.35 10.06
CA ILE A 126 0.19 8.53 8.86
C ILE A 126 -1.14 8.85 8.19
N LEU A 127 -2.26 8.59 8.85
CA LEU A 127 -3.59 8.81 8.28
C LEU A 127 -3.95 10.30 8.22
N GLY A 128 -3.57 11.06 9.25
CA GLY A 128 -3.73 12.53 9.29
C GLY A 128 -2.68 13.30 8.49
N ALA A 129 -1.79 12.61 7.77
CA ALA A 129 -0.67 13.18 7.01
C ALA A 129 0.24 14.13 7.81
N GLY A 130 0.27 14.03 9.14
CA GLY A 130 1.05 14.91 10.01
C GLY A 130 2.56 14.83 9.76
N ALA A 131 3.07 13.67 9.33
CA ALA A 131 4.48 13.47 9.03
C ALA A 131 4.96 14.32 7.84
N THR A 132 4.06 14.80 6.98
CA THR A 132 4.43 15.73 5.91
C THR A 132 4.90 17.09 6.45
N ARG A 133 4.38 17.49 7.62
CA ARG A 133 4.72 18.75 8.27
C ARG A 133 5.85 18.61 9.29
N SER A 134 5.93 17.47 9.97
CA SER A 134 6.87 17.27 11.09
C SER A 134 8.16 16.54 10.71
N ALA A 135 8.09 15.55 9.81
CA ALA A 135 9.23 14.72 9.41
C ALA A 135 9.86 15.15 8.06
N GLY A 136 9.32 16.19 7.43
CA GLY A 136 9.78 16.69 6.13
C GLY A 136 9.46 15.77 4.95
N LEU A 137 8.52 14.83 5.10
CA LEU A 137 8.10 13.96 4.00
C LEU A 137 7.27 14.74 2.98
N LYS A 138 7.68 14.76 1.71
CA LYS A 138 6.91 15.45 0.65
C LYS A 138 5.49 14.90 0.52
N ASN A 139 5.34 13.58 0.58
CA ASN A 139 4.07 12.87 0.51
C ASN A 139 4.11 11.61 1.39
N ILE A 140 2.96 11.20 1.90
CA ILE A 140 2.81 9.87 2.51
C ILE A 140 2.59 8.85 1.40
N THR A 141 3.44 7.82 1.34
CA THR A 141 3.41 6.80 0.28
C THR A 141 2.84 5.49 0.83
N THR A 142 2.43 4.59 -0.07
CA THR A 142 2.00 3.21 0.28
C THR A 142 3.03 2.51 1.17
N ARG A 143 4.32 2.75 0.94
CA ARG A 143 5.40 2.17 1.76
C ARG A 143 5.33 2.64 3.21
N HIS A 144 5.07 3.93 3.45
CA HIS A 144 4.95 4.46 4.82
C HIS A 144 3.74 3.85 5.54
N LEU A 145 2.60 3.72 4.85
CA LEU A 145 1.41 3.05 5.38
C LEU A 145 1.72 1.58 5.73
N ALA A 146 2.41 0.85 4.85
CA ALA A 146 2.71 -0.56 5.08
C ALA A 146 3.63 -0.76 6.29
N LEU A 147 4.65 0.10 6.45
CA LEU A 147 5.53 0.08 7.62
C LEU A 147 4.81 0.49 8.91
N ALA A 148 3.85 1.39 8.83
CA ALA A 148 3.01 1.74 9.97
C ALA A 148 2.09 0.58 10.38
N ALA A 149 1.45 -0.10 9.42
CA ALA A 149 0.66 -1.31 9.69
C ALA A 149 1.51 -2.42 10.32
N GLN A 150 2.76 -2.60 9.87
CA GLN A 150 3.72 -3.52 10.50
C GLN A 150 4.06 -3.12 11.94
N ALA A 151 4.36 -1.84 12.18
CA ALA A 151 4.63 -1.34 13.52
C ALA A 151 3.44 -1.59 14.47
N LEU A 152 2.21 -1.37 14.00
CA LEU A 152 1.00 -1.60 14.80
C LEU A 152 0.81 -3.09 15.11
N SER A 153 0.98 -3.95 14.10
CA SER A 153 0.91 -5.40 14.26
C SER A 153 1.94 -5.90 15.27
N PHE A 154 3.19 -5.45 15.14
CA PHE A 154 4.29 -5.80 16.03
C PHE A 154 4.03 -5.41 17.48
N ILE A 155 3.54 -4.20 17.75
CA ILE A 155 3.21 -3.82 19.13
C ILE A 155 2.00 -4.61 19.65
N ALA A 156 1.00 -4.87 18.79
CA ALA A 156 -0.18 -5.66 19.16
C ALA A 156 0.15 -7.12 19.52
N THR A 157 1.19 -7.72 18.92
CA THR A 157 1.65 -9.07 19.25
C THR A 157 2.40 -9.11 20.58
N LEU A 158 3.06 -8.02 21.00
CA LEU A 158 3.77 -7.94 22.28
C LEU A 158 2.85 -7.68 23.49
N ILE A 159 1.72 -6.98 23.29
CA ILE A 159 0.81 -6.61 24.38
C ILE A 159 0.38 -7.81 25.26
N PRO A 160 0.02 -8.98 24.73
CA PRO A 160 -0.32 -10.15 25.55
C PRO A 160 0.80 -10.60 26.50
N HIS A 161 2.06 -10.56 26.06
CA HIS A 161 3.21 -10.94 26.89
C HIS A 161 3.39 -9.96 28.04
N VAL A 162 3.33 -8.66 27.73
CA VAL A 162 3.39 -7.57 28.71
C VAL A 162 2.23 -7.62 29.69
N ARG A 163 1.01 -7.87 29.20
CA ARG A 163 -0.19 -8.01 30.03
C ARG A 163 -0.02 -9.14 31.04
N GLU A 164 0.50 -10.29 30.60
CA GLU A 164 0.74 -11.43 31.49
C GLU A 164 1.86 -11.16 32.51
N PHE A 165 2.94 -10.50 32.09
CA PHE A 165 3.98 -10.03 33.00
C PHE A 165 3.43 -9.10 34.09
N VAL A 166 2.60 -8.12 33.70
CA VAL A 166 1.95 -7.19 34.64
C VAL A 166 1.03 -7.95 35.59
N ARG A 167 0.27 -8.92 35.09
CA ARG A 167 -0.60 -9.77 35.92
C ARG A 167 0.19 -10.46 37.03
N ARG A 168 1.38 -10.99 36.73
CA ARG A 168 2.25 -11.64 37.73
C ARG A 168 2.69 -10.68 38.83
N HIS A 169 3.10 -9.45 38.47
CA HIS A 169 3.65 -8.48 39.42
C HIS A 169 2.58 -7.72 40.22
N ALA A 170 1.47 -7.36 39.57
CA ALA A 170 0.38 -6.65 40.21
C ALA A 170 -0.44 -7.55 41.15
N ALA A 171 -0.34 -8.88 41.00
CA ALA A 171 -1.02 -9.86 41.85
C ALA A 171 -0.21 -10.35 43.06
N THR A 172 1.05 -9.92 43.23
CA THR A 172 1.97 -10.40 44.28
C THR A 172 2.13 -9.46 45.48
N GLY A 173 1.43 -8.33 45.52
CA GLY A 173 1.55 -7.34 46.60
C GLY A 173 0.75 -7.66 47.87
N PRO A 174 1.10 -7.08 49.04
CA PRO A 174 0.36 -7.29 50.29
C PRO A 174 -1.05 -6.69 50.31
N ASN A 175 -1.37 -5.77 49.37
CA ASN A 175 -2.67 -5.08 49.25
C ASN A 175 -3.33 -5.32 47.87
N VAL A 176 -3.29 -6.56 47.37
CA VAL A 176 -3.84 -6.88 46.04
C VAL A 176 -5.37 -6.73 46.03
N HIS A 177 -5.85 -5.81 45.19
CA HIS A 177 -7.27 -5.67 44.88
C HIS A 177 -7.58 -6.38 43.56
N ASN A 178 -8.05 -7.64 43.63
CA ASN A 178 -8.26 -8.50 42.45
C ASN A 178 -9.11 -7.86 41.34
N ALA A 179 -10.14 -7.07 41.71
CA ALA A 179 -10.96 -6.39 40.71
C ALA A 179 -10.21 -5.24 40.00
N ALA A 180 -9.27 -4.59 40.66
CA ALA A 180 -8.44 -3.54 40.03
C ALA A 180 -7.45 -4.16 39.05
N VAL A 181 -6.85 -5.29 39.42
CA VAL A 181 -5.99 -6.09 38.51
C VAL A 181 -6.79 -6.57 37.30
N ALA A 182 -8.01 -7.08 37.50
CA ALA A 182 -8.88 -7.51 36.40
C ALA A 182 -9.22 -6.35 35.43
N ASN A 183 -9.55 -5.16 35.97
CA ASN A 183 -9.79 -3.98 35.15
C ASN A 183 -8.55 -3.56 34.35
N LEU A 184 -7.36 -3.58 34.98
CA LEU A 184 -6.09 -3.28 34.33
C LEU A 184 -5.81 -4.24 33.16
N MET A 185 -6.09 -5.53 33.33
CA MET A 185 -5.99 -6.52 32.25
C MET A 185 -6.94 -6.21 31.09
N GLY A 186 -8.17 -5.79 31.40
CA GLY A 186 -9.14 -5.33 30.41
C GLY A 186 -8.68 -4.10 29.62
N GLU A 187 -7.98 -3.16 30.26
CA GLU A 187 -7.41 -1.99 29.57
C GLU A 187 -6.26 -2.37 28.62
N PHE A 188 -5.41 -3.34 28.97
CA PHE A 188 -4.44 -3.89 28.01
C PHE A 188 -5.13 -4.54 26.80
N ASP A 189 -6.18 -5.33 27.03
CA ASP A 189 -6.95 -5.96 25.95
C ASP A 189 -7.61 -4.91 25.04
N LYS A 190 -8.11 -3.82 25.62
CA LYS A 190 -8.65 -2.67 24.88
C LYS A 190 -7.59 -1.96 24.07
N VAL A 191 -6.41 -1.67 24.64
CA VAL A 191 -5.31 -1.05 23.89
C VAL A 191 -4.87 -1.95 22.73
N ARG A 192 -4.77 -3.27 22.93
CA ARG A 192 -4.47 -4.20 21.84
C ARG A 192 -5.47 -4.08 20.69
N ARG A 193 -6.76 -4.05 21.00
CA ARG A 193 -7.82 -3.88 19.99
C ARG A 193 -7.70 -2.55 19.24
N LEU A 194 -7.34 -1.46 19.92
CA LEU A 194 -7.13 -0.16 19.27
C LEU A 194 -5.98 -0.19 18.25
N PHE A 195 -4.92 -0.95 18.50
CA PHE A 195 -3.84 -1.13 17.52
C PHE A 195 -4.30 -1.96 16.31
N GLN A 196 -5.06 -3.03 16.54
CA GLN A 196 -5.61 -3.88 15.47
C GLN A 196 -6.64 -3.14 14.62
N GLU A 197 -7.50 -2.34 15.25
CA GLU A 197 -8.46 -1.48 14.54
C GLU A 197 -7.74 -0.44 13.68
N HIS A 198 -6.71 0.20 14.21
CA HIS A 198 -5.92 1.15 13.44
C HIS A 198 -5.18 0.47 12.28
N GLN A 199 -4.66 -0.74 12.46
CA GLN A 199 -4.09 -1.54 11.38
C GLN A 199 -5.13 -1.80 10.27
N ASN A 200 -6.35 -2.17 10.62
CA ASN A 200 -7.45 -2.35 9.67
C ASN A 200 -7.81 -1.05 8.94
N ASN A 201 -7.85 0.08 9.65
CA ASN A 201 -8.08 1.39 9.02
C ASN A 201 -7.01 1.74 7.97
N ILE A 202 -5.76 1.29 8.17
CA ILE A 202 -4.71 1.44 7.16
C ILE A 202 -4.95 0.51 5.96
N TYR A 203 -5.43 -0.71 6.19
CA TYR A 203 -5.82 -1.65 5.12
C TYR A 203 -6.95 -1.09 4.27
N ASP A 204 -8.00 -0.58 4.89
CA ASP A 204 -9.09 0.10 4.21
C ASP A 204 -8.59 1.30 3.40
N LYS A 205 -7.60 2.03 3.92
CA LYS A 205 -6.98 3.15 3.19
C LYS A 205 -6.26 2.70 1.91
N PHE A 206 -5.64 1.52 1.88
CA PHE A 206 -5.06 0.99 0.65
C PHE A 206 -6.13 0.72 -0.41
N VAL A 207 -7.25 0.11 0.00
CA VAL A 207 -8.38 -0.16 -0.87
C VAL A 207 -9.01 1.13 -1.39
N GLU A 208 -9.19 2.12 -0.53
CA GLU A 208 -9.71 3.45 -0.88
C GLU A 208 -8.81 4.14 -1.92
N ILE A 209 -7.49 4.13 -1.72
CA ILE A 209 -6.53 4.74 -2.66
C ILE A 209 -6.62 4.10 -4.04
N MET A 210 -6.69 2.76 -4.11
CA MET A 210 -6.78 2.06 -5.39
C MET A 210 -8.14 2.23 -6.05
N THR A 211 -9.22 2.27 -5.27
CA THR A 211 -10.55 2.55 -5.79
C THR A 211 -10.62 3.96 -6.37
N GLY A 212 -10.04 4.96 -5.69
CA GLY A 212 -9.92 6.32 -6.21
C GLY A 212 -9.13 6.40 -7.52
N ARG A 213 -8.06 5.61 -7.67
CA ARG A 213 -7.31 5.48 -8.93
C ARG A 213 -8.16 4.87 -10.03
N ALA A 214 -8.90 3.79 -9.73
CA ALA A 214 -9.81 3.19 -10.69
C ALA A 214 -10.87 4.18 -11.18
N VAL A 215 -11.48 4.96 -10.28
CA VAL A 215 -12.44 6.02 -10.63
C VAL A 215 -11.82 7.07 -11.55
N ALA A 216 -10.58 7.50 -11.27
CA ALA A 216 -9.87 8.47 -12.10
C ALA A 216 -9.60 7.91 -13.51
N HIS A 217 -9.15 6.66 -13.61
CA HIS A 217 -8.93 5.99 -14.90
C HIS A 217 -10.23 5.72 -15.66
N VAL A 218 -11.32 5.40 -14.96
CA VAL A 218 -12.68 5.29 -15.53
C VAL A 218 -13.12 6.63 -16.15
N LYS A 219 -12.79 7.76 -15.54
CA LYS A 219 -13.11 9.07 -16.12
C LYS A 219 -12.36 9.28 -17.45
N THR A 220 -11.08 8.92 -17.51
CA THR A 220 -10.30 8.96 -18.75
C THR A 220 -10.88 8.01 -19.80
N MET A 221 -11.21 6.79 -19.39
CA MET A 221 -11.82 5.75 -20.23
C MET A 221 -13.13 6.21 -20.88
N LYS A 222 -14.00 6.91 -20.13
CA LYS A 222 -15.27 7.45 -20.64
C LYS A 222 -15.11 8.61 -21.60
N ALA A 223 -13.97 9.31 -21.56
CA ALA A 223 -13.67 10.42 -22.46
C ALA A 223 -12.97 9.98 -23.76
N LEU A 224 -12.65 8.70 -23.89
CA LEU A 224 -12.05 8.17 -25.12
C LEU A 224 -13.10 8.06 -26.22
N ASP A 225 -12.69 8.44 -27.42
CA ASP A 225 -13.34 8.00 -28.64
C ASP A 225 -12.90 6.56 -28.94
N TRP A 226 -13.83 5.62 -28.78
CA TRP A 226 -13.58 4.19 -28.94
C TRP A 226 -13.52 3.76 -30.40
N ASP A 227 -14.17 4.50 -31.30
CA ASP A 227 -14.33 4.12 -32.71
C ASP A 227 -13.19 4.65 -33.58
N THR A 228 -12.41 5.61 -33.10
CA THR A 228 -11.16 6.04 -33.74
C THR A 228 -10.07 4.96 -33.63
N PRO A 229 -9.54 4.45 -34.75
CA PRO A 229 -8.41 3.52 -34.74
C PRO A 229 -7.19 4.14 -34.08
N THR A 230 -6.43 3.34 -33.35
CA THR A 230 -5.19 3.76 -32.68
C THR A 230 -4.12 2.72 -32.93
N GLU A 231 -2.88 3.18 -33.18
CA GLU A 231 -1.73 2.28 -33.39
C GLU A 231 -1.30 1.56 -32.10
N ALA A 232 -1.64 2.11 -30.94
CA ALA A 232 -1.37 1.50 -29.65
C ALA A 232 -2.29 0.30 -29.40
N ALA A 233 -1.70 -0.84 -29.00
CA ALA A 233 -2.43 -2.07 -28.73
C ALA A 233 -3.27 -2.03 -27.43
N VAL A 234 -2.99 -1.09 -26.52
CA VAL A 234 -3.67 -0.93 -25.22
C VAL A 234 -3.77 0.56 -24.91
N ASN A 235 -4.90 1.00 -24.35
CA ASN A 235 -5.07 2.39 -23.95
C ASN A 235 -4.27 2.74 -22.69
N LEU A 236 -3.73 3.96 -22.65
CA LEU A 236 -2.83 4.43 -21.58
C LEU A 236 -3.44 4.35 -20.16
N TYR A 237 -4.76 4.53 -20.02
CA TYR A 237 -5.42 4.42 -18.73
C TYR A 237 -5.31 3.01 -18.14
N MET A 238 -5.39 1.99 -19.00
CA MET A 238 -5.32 0.59 -18.58
C MET A 238 -3.90 0.20 -18.23
N GLU A 239 -2.92 0.63 -19.03
CA GLU A 239 -1.50 0.45 -18.70
C GLU A 239 -1.14 1.09 -17.35
N ALA A 240 -1.62 2.31 -17.11
CA ALA A 240 -1.40 3.02 -15.86
C ALA A 240 -2.06 2.29 -14.67
N LEU A 241 -3.33 1.89 -14.79
CA LEU A 241 -4.05 1.16 -13.74
C LEU A 241 -3.34 -0.15 -13.37
N VAL A 242 -2.92 -0.94 -14.36
CA VAL A 242 -2.17 -2.18 -14.14
C VAL A 242 -0.84 -1.90 -13.46
N LYS A 243 -0.08 -0.92 -13.93
CA LYS A 243 1.23 -0.55 -13.36
C LYS A 243 1.12 -0.10 -11.91
N GLU A 244 0.11 0.70 -11.59
CA GLU A 244 -0.17 1.17 -10.22
C GLU A 244 -0.55 0.01 -9.31
N THR A 245 -1.39 -0.91 -9.80
CA THR A 245 -1.82 -2.11 -9.06
C THR A 245 -0.65 -3.07 -8.78
N VAL A 246 0.20 -3.33 -9.78
CA VAL A 246 1.42 -4.15 -9.60
C VAL A 246 2.38 -3.48 -8.62
N THR A 247 2.49 -2.16 -8.66
CA THR A 247 3.34 -1.41 -7.74
C THR A 247 2.82 -1.50 -6.31
N LEU A 248 1.50 -1.35 -6.10
CA LEU A 248 0.88 -1.57 -4.80
C LEU A 248 1.17 -2.98 -4.29
N HIS A 249 0.81 -4.01 -5.05
CA HIS A 249 0.99 -5.41 -4.66
C HIS A 249 2.45 -5.68 -4.25
N ARG A 250 3.41 -5.27 -5.08
CA ARG A 250 4.84 -5.42 -4.77
C ARG A 250 5.27 -4.74 -3.47
N VAL A 251 4.73 -3.55 -3.17
CA VAL A 251 5.03 -2.85 -1.91
C VAL A 251 4.39 -3.57 -0.73
N LEU A 252 3.14 -4.03 -0.86
CA LEU A 252 2.45 -4.77 0.19
C LEU A 252 3.14 -6.11 0.46
N SER A 253 3.41 -6.95 -0.54
CA SER A 253 4.11 -8.24 -0.37
C SER A 253 5.52 -8.12 0.20
N LYS A 254 6.18 -6.96 0.02
CA LYS A 254 7.49 -6.73 0.64
C LYS A 254 7.39 -6.47 2.14
N HIS A 255 6.28 -5.92 2.59
CA HIS A 255 6.15 -5.34 3.92
C HIS A 255 5.08 -6.00 4.77
N LEU A 256 4.11 -6.73 4.23
CA LEU A 256 3.00 -7.33 4.96
C LEU A 256 3.00 -8.85 4.77
N PRO A 257 2.37 -9.60 5.69
CA PRO A 257 2.20 -11.05 5.54
C PRO A 257 1.26 -11.36 4.38
N ASP A 258 1.49 -12.49 3.71
CA ASP A 258 0.76 -12.89 2.50
C ASP A 258 -0.76 -12.89 2.70
N GLY A 259 -1.24 -13.40 3.84
CA GLY A 259 -2.67 -13.39 4.17
C GLY A 259 -3.28 -11.98 4.22
N ALA A 260 -2.55 -11.01 4.78
CA ALA A 260 -3.01 -9.61 4.80
C ALA A 260 -3.01 -9.00 3.40
N VAL A 261 -1.97 -9.27 2.59
CA VAL A 261 -1.90 -8.81 1.20
C VAL A 261 -3.08 -9.36 0.39
N GLN A 262 -3.37 -10.66 0.52
CA GLN A 262 -4.49 -11.31 -0.15
C GLN A 262 -5.82 -10.64 0.20
N MET A 263 -6.09 -10.42 1.50
CA MET A 263 -7.33 -9.76 1.95
C MET A 263 -7.49 -8.36 1.37
N ILE A 264 -6.42 -7.57 1.28
CA ILE A 264 -6.44 -6.23 0.68
C ILE A 264 -6.68 -6.33 -0.83
N MET A 265 -5.96 -7.21 -1.53
CA MET A 265 -6.05 -7.33 -2.99
C MET A 265 -7.43 -7.81 -3.45
N VAL A 266 -8.07 -8.74 -2.74
CA VAL A 266 -9.45 -9.17 -3.03
C VAL A 266 -10.40 -7.97 -3.05
N GLN A 267 -10.31 -7.09 -2.06
CA GLN A 267 -11.17 -5.90 -1.98
C GLN A 267 -10.84 -4.87 -3.07
N VAL A 268 -9.56 -4.68 -3.40
CA VAL A 268 -9.14 -3.83 -4.52
C VAL A 268 -9.75 -4.31 -5.84
N PHE A 269 -9.68 -5.61 -6.11
CA PHE A 269 -10.22 -6.17 -7.35
C PHE A 269 -11.75 -6.19 -7.39
N GLU A 270 -12.43 -6.32 -6.24
CA GLU A 270 -13.87 -6.10 -6.15
C GLU A 270 -14.25 -4.66 -6.48
N GLY A 271 -13.47 -3.68 -5.99
CA GLY A 271 -13.59 -2.28 -6.40
C GLY A 271 -13.43 -2.10 -7.90
N PHE A 272 -12.47 -2.79 -8.53
CA PHE A 272 -12.28 -2.72 -9.99
C PHE A 272 -13.45 -3.32 -10.76
N LYS A 273 -13.97 -4.48 -10.34
CA LYS A 273 -15.18 -5.09 -10.93
C LYS A 273 -16.34 -4.10 -10.94
N SER A 274 -16.57 -3.43 -9.81
CA SER A 274 -17.63 -2.42 -9.70
C SER A 274 -17.38 -1.21 -10.59
N GLN A 275 -16.22 -0.55 -10.47
CA GLN A 275 -15.95 0.71 -11.15
C GLN A 275 -15.79 0.55 -12.67
N LEU A 276 -15.00 -0.43 -13.12
CA LEU A 276 -14.81 -0.68 -14.55
C LEU A 276 -16.04 -1.33 -15.16
N GLY A 277 -16.72 -2.24 -14.45
CA GLY A 277 -17.94 -2.89 -14.94
C GLY A 277 -19.04 -1.88 -15.24
N GLN A 278 -19.34 -0.99 -14.28
CA GLN A 278 -20.33 0.07 -14.48
C GLN A 278 -19.94 1.04 -15.62
N ALA A 279 -18.64 1.33 -15.76
CA ALA A 279 -18.16 2.18 -16.84
C ALA A 279 -18.34 1.52 -18.21
N LEU A 280 -17.95 0.26 -18.32
CA LEU A 280 -18.12 -0.54 -19.53
C LEU A 280 -19.58 -0.66 -19.90
N ASP A 281 -20.48 -1.03 -18.99
CA ASP A 281 -21.92 -1.14 -19.26
C ASP A 281 -22.49 0.13 -19.89
N GLY A 282 -22.08 1.30 -19.41
CA GLY A 282 -22.53 2.60 -19.91
C GLY A 282 -21.96 3.02 -21.27
N LEU A 283 -20.90 2.39 -21.77
CA LEU A 283 -20.31 2.72 -23.08
C LEU A 283 -21.04 2.00 -24.21
N GLN A 284 -21.33 2.69 -25.30
CA GLN A 284 -21.95 2.13 -26.51
C GLN A 284 -21.04 2.43 -27.69
N PRO A 285 -20.04 1.57 -27.99
CA PRO A 285 -19.22 1.74 -29.18
C PRO A 285 -20.06 1.53 -30.44
N GLU A 286 -19.88 2.39 -31.44
CA GLU A 286 -20.65 2.34 -32.70
C GLU A 286 -20.10 1.27 -33.65
N GLY A 287 -18.79 0.99 -33.59
CA GLY A 287 -18.08 0.09 -34.48
C GLY A 287 -17.43 -1.11 -33.78
N LYS A 288 -17.12 -2.13 -34.60
CA LYS A 288 -16.36 -3.33 -34.15
C LYS A 288 -14.98 -2.98 -33.60
N VAL A 289 -14.39 -1.87 -34.06
CA VAL A 289 -13.09 -1.35 -33.60
C VAL A 289 -13.15 -1.00 -32.10
N GLY A 290 -14.20 -0.33 -31.64
CA GLY A 290 -14.36 0.03 -30.24
C GLY A 290 -14.45 -1.18 -29.32
N ILE A 291 -15.22 -2.20 -29.71
CA ILE A 291 -15.32 -3.46 -28.95
C ILE A 291 -13.97 -4.16 -28.89
N GLN A 292 -13.26 -4.28 -30.01
CA GLN A 292 -11.94 -4.92 -30.05
C GLN A 292 -10.92 -4.21 -29.15
N ARG A 293 -10.93 -2.88 -29.13
CA ARG A 293 -10.07 -2.08 -28.24
C ARG A 293 -10.41 -2.31 -26.76
N MET A 294 -11.70 -2.35 -26.41
CA MET A 294 -12.13 -2.69 -25.04
C MET A 294 -11.69 -4.10 -24.65
N GLU A 295 -11.82 -5.08 -25.55
CA GLU A 295 -11.35 -6.45 -25.30
C GLU A 295 -9.82 -6.50 -25.12
N GLN A 296 -9.06 -5.76 -25.92
CA GLN A 296 -7.60 -5.67 -25.79
C GLN A 296 -7.19 -5.13 -24.41
N ASP A 297 -7.84 -4.06 -23.94
CA ASP A 297 -7.58 -3.48 -22.62
C ASP A 297 -7.86 -4.50 -21.49
N ILE A 298 -9.00 -5.20 -21.54
CA ILE A 298 -9.35 -6.19 -20.52
C ILE A 298 -8.42 -7.42 -20.58
N ASN A 299 -8.06 -7.89 -21.77
CA ASN A 299 -7.11 -8.98 -21.92
C ASN A 299 -5.71 -8.59 -21.40
N PHE A 300 -5.29 -7.33 -21.60
CA PHE A 300 -4.06 -6.82 -21.02
C PHE A 300 -4.11 -6.84 -19.49
N LEU A 301 -5.21 -6.37 -18.89
CA LEU A 301 -5.44 -6.43 -17.44
C LEU A 301 -5.35 -7.87 -16.90
N ILE A 302 -6.02 -8.82 -17.55
CA ILE A 302 -5.98 -10.24 -17.18
C ILE A 302 -4.55 -10.77 -17.25
N SER A 303 -3.87 -10.57 -18.38
CA SER A 303 -2.53 -11.11 -18.61
C SER A 303 -1.49 -10.66 -17.57
N ARG A 304 -1.69 -9.47 -16.99
CA ARG A 304 -0.76 -8.86 -16.04
C ARG A 304 -1.12 -9.10 -14.58
N LEU A 305 -2.42 -9.22 -14.26
CA LEU A 305 -2.88 -9.27 -12.87
C LEU A 305 -3.39 -10.66 -12.44
N ASN A 306 -3.61 -11.61 -13.35
CA ASN A 306 -4.15 -12.94 -13.01
C ASN A 306 -3.30 -13.77 -12.04
N LYS A 307 -1.98 -13.53 -11.99
CA LYS A 307 -1.07 -14.20 -11.05
C LYS A 307 -1.11 -13.62 -9.65
N ILE A 308 -1.76 -12.47 -9.46
CA ILE A 308 -1.89 -11.85 -8.15
C ILE A 308 -3.02 -12.55 -7.41
N GLU A 309 -2.71 -13.07 -6.22
CA GLU A 309 -3.71 -13.68 -5.36
C GLU A 309 -4.81 -12.67 -5.01
N GLY A 310 -6.06 -13.13 -5.11
CA GLY A 310 -7.24 -12.28 -4.98
C GLY A 310 -7.80 -11.74 -6.30
N PHE A 311 -7.11 -11.89 -7.44
CA PHE A 311 -7.65 -11.48 -8.74
C PHE A 311 -8.95 -12.20 -9.09
N GLY A 312 -9.03 -13.50 -8.78
CA GLY A 312 -10.25 -14.31 -8.89
C GLY A 312 -10.91 -14.18 -10.27
N ASP A 313 -12.21 -13.91 -10.27
CA ASP A 313 -13.05 -13.83 -11.47
C ASP A 313 -13.16 -12.42 -12.10
N THR A 314 -12.31 -11.49 -11.64
CA THR A 314 -12.36 -10.08 -12.05
C THR A 314 -12.24 -9.90 -13.55
N GLY A 315 -11.28 -10.61 -14.14
CA GLY A 315 -11.05 -10.62 -15.58
C GLY A 315 -12.23 -11.13 -16.38
N GLU A 316 -12.73 -12.32 -16.03
CA GLU A 316 -13.80 -12.97 -16.79
C GLU A 316 -15.09 -12.13 -16.75
N LYS A 317 -15.42 -11.54 -15.60
CA LYS A 317 -16.60 -10.67 -15.46
C LYS A 317 -16.51 -9.42 -16.33
N LEU A 318 -15.38 -8.72 -16.31
CA LEU A 318 -15.21 -7.53 -17.14
C LEU A 318 -15.22 -7.86 -18.63
N LEU A 319 -14.60 -8.98 -19.02
CA LEU A 319 -14.58 -9.43 -20.41
C LEU A 319 -15.99 -9.84 -20.89
N ALA A 320 -16.78 -10.48 -20.04
CA ALA A 320 -18.17 -10.82 -20.35
C ALA A 320 -19.02 -9.58 -20.64
N ILE A 321 -18.83 -8.49 -19.89
CA ILE A 321 -19.53 -7.21 -20.12
C ILE A 321 -19.18 -6.61 -21.49
N VAL A 322 -17.92 -6.71 -21.93
CA VAL A 322 -17.53 -6.21 -23.26
C VAL A 322 -18.20 -7.04 -24.37
N LYS A 323 -18.22 -8.37 -24.21
CA LYS A 323 -18.75 -9.30 -25.21
C LYS A 323 -20.26 -9.23 -25.42
N THR A 324 -21.02 -8.69 -24.47
CA THR A 324 -22.47 -8.51 -24.63
C THR A 324 -22.81 -7.32 -25.53
N LYS A 325 -21.87 -6.41 -25.79
CA LYS A 325 -22.04 -5.28 -26.71
C LYS A 325 -21.94 -5.81 -28.14
N LYS A 326 -23.08 -5.96 -28.82
CA LYS A 326 -23.14 -6.31 -30.24
C LYS A 326 -23.29 -5.03 -31.06
N VAL A 327 -22.53 -4.92 -32.14
CA VAL A 327 -22.71 -3.91 -33.20
C VAL A 327 -23.60 -4.54 -34.26
N GLU A 328 -24.68 -3.85 -34.65
CA GLU A 328 -25.45 -4.22 -35.86
C GLU A 328 -24.55 -4.00 -37.07
N ASP A 329 -24.29 -5.08 -37.82
CA ASP A 329 -23.62 -4.95 -39.12
C ASP A 329 -24.56 -4.18 -40.07
N PRO A 330 -24.10 -3.11 -40.74
CA PRO A 330 -24.90 -2.49 -41.79
C PRO A 330 -25.19 -3.54 -42.87
N PRO A 331 -26.39 -3.52 -43.50
CA PRO A 331 -26.74 -4.49 -44.53
C PRO A 331 -25.69 -4.45 -45.64
N PRO A 332 -25.26 -5.59 -46.19
CA PRO A 332 -24.37 -5.59 -47.34
C PRO A 332 -25.08 -4.84 -48.49
N ASP A 333 -24.47 -3.74 -48.93
CA ASP A 333 -24.89 -3.00 -50.11
C ASP A 333 -25.08 -4.01 -51.26
N GLN A 334 -26.32 -4.11 -51.74
CA GLN A 334 -26.62 -4.81 -52.97
C GLN A 334 -25.96 -3.99 -54.08
N VAL A 335 -24.80 -4.47 -54.53
CA VAL A 335 -24.22 -4.03 -55.81
C VAL A 335 -25.24 -4.43 -56.88
N GLU A 336 -26.06 -3.47 -57.31
CA GLU A 336 -26.87 -3.59 -58.51
C GLU A 336 -25.92 -3.87 -59.67
N ALA A 337 -25.99 -5.10 -60.19
CA ALA A 337 -25.39 -5.44 -61.47
C ALA A 337 -26.26 -4.82 -62.56
N GLU A 338 -25.94 -3.59 -62.96
CA GLU A 338 -26.37 -3.04 -64.24
C GLU A 338 -25.57 -3.72 -65.36
N ASP A 339 -26.16 -4.76 -65.93
CA ASP A 339 -25.67 -5.45 -67.13
C ASP A 339 -26.17 -4.67 -68.37
N GLU A 340 -25.51 -3.54 -68.69
CA GLU A 340 -25.73 -2.82 -69.94
C GLU A 340 -25.10 -3.57 -71.13
N LYS A 341 -25.96 -4.24 -71.89
CA LYS A 341 -25.70 -4.59 -73.29
C LYS A 341 -25.64 -3.32 -74.13
N ASN A 342 -24.46 -2.94 -74.62
CA ASN A 342 -24.30 -2.59 -76.03
C ASN A 342 -22.81 -2.52 -76.43
N GLY A 343 -22.37 -3.52 -77.19
CA GLY A 343 -21.20 -3.40 -78.02
C GLY A 343 -21.64 -2.95 -79.42
N ASP A 344 -21.15 -1.80 -79.87
CA ASP A 344 -20.53 -1.66 -81.20
C ASP A 344 -19.83 -0.30 -81.29
N ALA A 345 -18.50 -0.31 -81.43
CA ALA A 345 -17.72 0.85 -81.83
C ALA A 345 -16.43 0.35 -82.50
N SER A 346 -16.43 0.32 -83.83
CA SER A 346 -15.25 0.20 -84.65
C SER A 346 -15.02 1.51 -85.39
N GLY A 347 -13.89 2.15 -85.08
CA GLY A 347 -13.08 3.03 -85.92
C GLY A 347 -13.70 4.29 -86.54
N ASP A 348 -13.17 5.47 -86.18
CA ASP A 348 -12.38 6.27 -87.11
C ASP A 348 -11.56 7.35 -86.37
N VAL A 349 -10.46 7.71 -87.00
CA VAL A 349 -9.37 8.58 -86.60
C VAL A 349 -9.67 10.03 -87.04
N THR A 350 -8.86 10.96 -86.52
CA THR A 350 -8.42 12.25 -87.10
C THR A 350 -9.09 13.58 -86.67
N LYS A 351 -8.27 14.35 -85.93
CA LYS A 351 -7.70 15.69 -86.24
C LYS A 351 -8.33 16.96 -85.67
N ALA A 352 -7.42 17.76 -85.08
CA ALA A 352 -7.40 19.21 -84.86
C ALA A 352 -8.47 19.76 -83.87
N ASP A 353 -8.20 20.75 -83.03
CA ASP A 353 -7.34 21.92 -83.22
C ASP A 353 -6.92 22.57 -81.88
N GLU A 354 -5.94 23.45 -81.99
CA GLU A 354 -5.26 24.34 -81.03
C GLU A 354 -6.16 25.01 -79.98
N THR A 355 -5.71 25.28 -78.74
CA THR A 355 -5.06 26.58 -78.44
C THR A 355 -4.25 26.60 -77.13
N LYS A 356 -3.12 27.32 -77.21
CA LYS A 356 -2.18 27.73 -76.16
C LYS A 356 -2.78 28.68 -75.11
N SER A 357 -2.24 28.63 -73.88
CA SER A 357 -1.55 29.74 -73.18
C SER A 357 -1.09 29.22 -71.80
N SER A 358 0.20 29.03 -71.52
CA SER A 358 1.07 29.97 -70.77
C SER A 358 0.31 30.79 -69.71
N ASN A 359 0.67 30.85 -68.43
CA ASN A 359 1.95 31.31 -67.93
C ASN A 359 2.00 31.25 -66.38
N GLU A 360 3.20 31.01 -65.84
CA GLU A 360 3.85 31.66 -64.68
C GLU A 360 3.20 31.74 -63.26
N GLU A 361 3.86 31.05 -62.32
CA GLU A 361 4.22 31.47 -60.95
C GLU A 361 4.76 32.93 -60.89
N PRO A 362 4.81 33.68 -59.73
CA PRO A 362 5.34 33.18 -58.45
C PRO A 362 4.86 33.84 -57.12
N LYS A 363 5.29 33.20 -56.02
CA LYS A 363 5.75 33.71 -54.69
C LYS A 363 5.24 35.07 -54.16
N GLU A 364 4.77 35.09 -52.90
CA GLU A 364 5.44 35.70 -51.72
C GLU A 364 4.60 35.47 -50.44
N VAL A 365 5.15 34.86 -49.38
CA VAL A 365 5.76 35.46 -48.16
C VAL A 365 4.77 36.29 -47.29
N VAL A 366 4.71 35.97 -45.98
CA VAL A 366 4.88 36.90 -44.82
C VAL A 366 4.07 36.47 -43.57
N ALA A 367 4.80 36.43 -42.44
CA ALA A 367 4.44 36.67 -41.02
C ALA A 367 3.46 35.75 -40.29
N GLU A 368 3.89 35.05 -39.23
CA GLU A 368 4.00 35.54 -37.84
C GLU A 368 2.68 36.00 -37.22
N SER A 369 2.24 35.31 -36.16
CA SER A 369 1.92 35.94 -34.88
C SER A 369 1.58 34.91 -33.79
N LYS A 370 2.39 34.97 -32.73
CA LYS A 370 2.12 34.72 -31.30
C LYS A 370 1.71 33.33 -30.80
#